data_AF-A0A319EEY2-F1
#
_entry.id   AF-A0A319EEY2-F1
#
_cell.length_a   1.000
_cell.length_b   1.000
_cell.length_c   1.000
_cell.angle_alpha   90.00
_cell.angle_beta   90.00
_cell.angle_gamma   90.00
#
_symmetry.space_group_name_H-M   'P 1'
#
loop_
_entity.id
_entity.type
_entity.pdbx_description
1 polymer ?
#
loop_
_entity_poly.entity_id
_entity_poly.type
_entity_poly.pdbx_seq_one_letter_code
_entity_poly.pdbx_strand_id
1 'polypeptide(L)'
;MSRPRTLLLTIDAFGTIFHPRHPIPDQYASAAQAFNLPRSTITPARLQSAFKSVYKAQSRLRPNYGRADVLRGQYGGPRQWWAEVIRGSFERVLAEASPTKRGEVHIPDGLVQSLLDRFASREGYALYEDAGVFF
;
A
#
# COMPACT_ATOMS: atom_id res chain seq x y z
N MET A 1 -20.87 -44.98 16.66
CA MET A 1 -20.80 -43.92 15.63
C MET A 1 -19.57 -43.07 15.89
N SER A 2 -18.65 -43.01 14.93
CA SER A 2 -17.46 -42.14 15.02
C SER A 2 -17.91 -40.68 15.00
N ARG A 3 -17.52 -39.89 16.01
CA ARG A 3 -17.77 -38.44 16.00
C ARG A 3 -16.87 -37.79 14.93
N PRO A 4 -17.42 -36.97 14.03
CA PRO A 4 -16.59 -36.24 13.07
C PRO A 4 -15.58 -35.38 13.84
N ARG A 5 -14.31 -35.46 13.44
CA ARG A 5 -13.24 -34.65 14.03
C ARG A 5 -13.37 -33.23 13.49
N THR A 6 -13.48 -32.25 14.38
CA THR A 6 -13.42 -30.84 13.99
C THR A 6 -12.01 -30.52 13.51
N LEU A 7 -11.90 -30.06 12.26
CA LEU A 7 -10.66 -29.51 11.70
C LEU A 7 -10.73 -27.98 11.77
N LEU A 8 -9.69 -27.35 12.31
CA LEU A 8 -9.49 -25.90 12.20
C LEU A 8 -8.41 -25.65 11.14
N LEU A 9 -8.77 -24.88 10.11
CA LEU A 9 -7.85 -24.43 9.07
C LEU A 9 -7.74 -22.91 9.12
N THR A 10 -6.52 -22.39 9.24
CA THR A 10 -6.22 -20.96 9.21
C THR A 10 -5.35 -20.67 7.99
N ILE A 11 -5.73 -19.68 7.19
CA ILE A 11 -5.09 -19.39 5.90
C ILE A 11 -4.74 -17.90 5.84
N ASP A 12 -3.58 -17.56 5.29
CA ASP A 12 -3.27 -16.18 4.90
C ASP A 12 -4.02 -15.83 3.61
N ALA A 13 -4.80 -14.75 3.63
CA ALA A 13 -5.73 -14.45 2.56
C ALA A 13 -5.06 -13.85 1.31
N PHE A 14 -3.95 -13.10 1.45
CA PHE A 14 -3.35 -12.37 0.34
C PHE A 14 -2.50 -13.30 -0.52
N GLY A 15 -2.79 -13.39 -1.82
CA GLY A 15 -2.15 -14.35 -2.72
C GLY A 15 -2.66 -15.80 -2.58
N THR A 16 -3.68 -16.01 -1.74
CA THR A 16 -4.37 -17.30 -1.60
C THR A 16 -5.85 -17.18 -1.93
N ILE A 17 -6.56 -16.22 -1.31
CA ILE A 17 -7.99 -15.98 -1.51
C ILE A 17 -8.20 -14.82 -2.48
N PHE A 18 -7.37 -13.78 -2.37
CA PHE A 18 -7.47 -12.60 -3.23
C PHE A 18 -6.09 -12.09 -3.65
N HIS A 19 -6.06 -11.37 -4.76
CA HIS A 19 -4.86 -10.76 -5.33
C HIS A 19 -5.14 -9.33 -5.83
N PRO A 20 -4.12 -8.49 -6.03
CA PRO A 20 -4.31 -7.18 -6.65
C PRO A 20 -4.92 -7.32 -8.06
N ARG A 21 -5.88 -6.45 -8.41
CA ARG A 21 -6.49 -6.44 -9.77
C ARG A 21 -5.47 -6.14 -10.86
N HIS A 22 -4.59 -5.19 -10.56
CA HIS A 22 -3.46 -4.81 -11.40
C HIS A 22 -2.20 -4.76 -10.52
N PRO A 23 -0.98 -4.80 -11.12
CA PRO A 23 0.24 -4.61 -10.35
C PRO A 23 0.16 -3.31 -9.53
N ILE A 24 0.55 -3.39 -8.25
CA ILE A 24 0.45 -2.27 -7.30
C ILE A 24 1.11 -0.99 -7.85
N PRO A 25 2.32 -1.02 -8.45
CA PRO A 25 2.94 0.18 -9.00
C PRO A 25 2.12 0.83 -10.13
N ASP A 26 1.42 0.03 -10.94
CA ASP A 26 0.54 0.53 -12.00
C ASP A 26 -0.68 1.23 -11.42
N GLN A 27 -1.26 0.68 -10.35
CA GLN A 27 -2.37 1.31 -9.64
C GLN A 27 -1.96 2.66 -9.00
N TYR A 28 -0.75 2.75 -8.45
CA TYR A 28 -0.19 4.01 -7.92
C TYR A 28 0.01 5.03 -9.05
N ALA A 29 0.61 4.62 -10.17
CA ALA A 29 0.83 5.49 -11.32
C ALA A 29 -0.51 5.98 -11.90
N SER A 30 -1.50 5.10 -12.02
CA SER A 30 -2.86 5.45 -12.46
C SER A 30 -3.53 6.45 -11.51
N ALA A 31 -3.43 6.26 -10.19
CA ALA A 31 -3.96 7.20 -9.21
C ALA A 31 -3.30 8.57 -9.34
N ALA A 32 -1.96 8.61 -9.47
CA ALA A 32 -1.21 9.85 -9.63
C ALA A 32 -1.66 10.68 -10.85
N GLN A 33 -2.07 10.02 -11.93
CA GLN A 33 -2.59 10.69 -13.12
C GLN A 33 -3.91 11.42 -12.86
N ALA A 34 -4.80 10.83 -12.05
CA ALA A 34 -6.06 11.47 -11.66
C ALA A 34 -5.84 12.76 -10.83
N PHE A 35 -4.66 12.89 -10.21
CA PHE A 35 -4.23 14.06 -9.45
C PHE A 35 -3.24 14.95 -10.24
N ASN A 36 -3.17 14.80 -11.57
CA ASN A 36 -2.35 15.61 -12.47
C ASN A 36 -0.83 15.59 -12.18
N LEU A 37 -0.32 14.52 -11.58
CA LEU A 37 1.13 14.37 -11.40
C LEU A 37 1.82 14.01 -12.73
N PRO A 38 3.08 14.44 -12.97
CA PRO A 38 3.72 14.29 -14.28
C PRO A 38 3.97 12.82 -14.65
N ARG A 39 3.31 12.34 -15.72
CA ARG A 39 3.41 10.96 -16.23
C ARG A 39 4.83 10.53 -16.61
N SER A 40 5.63 11.46 -17.13
CA SER A 40 7.03 11.20 -17.49
C SER A 40 7.90 10.91 -16.25
N THR A 41 7.48 11.40 -15.09
CA THR A 41 8.23 11.31 -13.84
C THR A 41 7.69 10.18 -12.96
N ILE A 42 6.37 10.12 -12.78
CA ILE A 42 5.68 9.10 -11.99
C ILE A 42 5.41 7.87 -12.86
N THR A 43 6.39 6.99 -12.96
CA THR A 43 6.27 5.71 -13.67
C THR A 43 6.18 4.53 -12.71
N PRO A 44 5.53 3.41 -13.10
CA PRO A 44 5.44 2.22 -12.26
C PRO A 44 6.79 1.71 -11.77
N ALA A 45 7.81 1.68 -12.64
CA ALA A 45 9.15 1.23 -12.28
C ALA A 45 9.81 2.10 -11.20
N ARG A 46 9.68 3.43 -11.32
CA ARG A 46 10.23 4.37 -10.33
C ARG A 46 9.48 4.28 -9.00
N LEU A 47 8.16 4.17 -9.05
CA LEU A 47 7.32 3.95 -7.87
C LEU A 47 7.67 2.64 -7.16
N GLN A 48 7.90 1.55 -7.91
CA GLN A 48 8.28 0.27 -7.33
C GLN A 48 9.61 0.37 -6.59
N SER A 49 10.62 1.02 -7.19
CA SER A 49 11.93 1.23 -6.56
C SER A 49 11.79 2.09 -5.29
N ALA A 50 11.08 3.20 -5.39
CA ALA A 50 10.86 4.11 -4.27
C ALA A 50 10.10 3.44 -3.12
N PHE A 51 9.02 2.73 -3.44
CA PHE A 51 8.21 1.99 -2.47
C PHE A 51 9.05 0.99 -1.68
N LYS A 52 9.90 0.18 -2.35
CA LYS A 52 10.78 -0.77 -1.66
C LYS A 52 11.67 -0.09 -0.63
N SER A 53 12.27 1.04 -1.00
CA SER A 53 13.14 1.82 -0.12
C SER A 53 12.39 2.40 1.07
N VAL A 54 11.27 3.07 0.80
CA VAL A 54 10.44 3.75 1.82
C VAL A 54 9.80 2.74 2.76
N TYR A 55 9.22 1.66 2.24
CA TYR A 55 8.64 0.57 3.03
C TYR A 55 9.67 -0.03 3.99
N LYS A 56 10.90 -0.30 3.52
CA LYS A 56 11.98 -0.84 4.36
C LYS A 56 12.37 0.14 5.47
N ALA A 57 12.50 1.42 5.15
CA ALA A 57 12.79 2.45 6.14
C ALA A 57 11.68 2.56 7.19
N GLN A 58 10.42 2.60 6.75
CA GLN A 58 9.26 2.71 7.63
C GLN A 58 9.08 1.46 8.49
N SER A 59 9.29 0.26 7.94
CA SER A 59 9.21 -1.00 8.68
C SER A 59 10.26 -1.09 9.79
N ARG A 60 11.46 -0.53 9.55
CA ARG A 60 12.50 -0.44 10.58
C ARG A 60 12.17 0.62 11.63
N LEU A 61 11.64 1.77 11.22
CA LEU A 61 11.30 2.88 12.11
C LEU A 61 10.10 2.55 13.01
N ARG A 62 9.06 1.94 12.43
CA ARG A 62 7.78 1.61 13.06
C ARG A 62 7.39 0.16 12.71
N PRO A 63 8.03 -0.86 13.34
CA PRO A 63 7.68 -2.25 13.08
C PRO A 63 6.23 -2.56 13.46
N ASN A 64 5.64 -3.55 12.80
CA ASN A 64 4.24 -3.96 12.99
C ASN A 64 3.29 -2.75 12.99
N TYR A 65 3.39 -1.91 11.97
CA TYR A 65 2.57 -0.70 11.79
C TYR A 65 2.65 0.31 12.95
N GLY A 66 3.76 0.31 13.69
CA GLY A 66 3.94 1.16 14.87
C GLY A 66 3.13 0.71 16.09
N ARG A 67 2.73 -0.56 16.18
CA ARG A 67 1.84 -1.08 17.25
C ARG A 67 2.24 -0.66 18.67
N ALA A 68 3.54 -0.66 18.99
CA ALA A 68 4.00 -0.26 20.32
C ALA A 68 3.67 1.21 20.63
N ASP A 69 3.78 2.10 19.64
CA ASP A 69 3.45 3.53 19.77
C ASP A 69 1.94 3.76 19.77
N VAL A 70 1.19 2.97 19.00
CA VAL A 70 -0.29 2.99 19.04
C VAL A 70 -0.79 2.65 20.43
N LEU A 71 -0.24 1.61 21.06
CA LEU A 71 -0.60 1.21 22.43
C LEU A 71 -0.27 2.30 23.47
N ARG A 72 0.68 3.20 23.16
CA ARG A 72 1.02 4.38 23.98
C ARG A 72 0.24 5.64 23.59
N GLY A 73 -0.64 5.58 22.59
CA GLY A 73 -1.36 6.76 22.09
C GLY A 73 -0.49 7.77 21.34
N GLN A 74 0.67 7.35 20.82
CA GLN A 74 1.68 8.23 20.20
C GLN A 74 1.70 8.17 18.68
N TYR A 75 0.86 7.30 18.07
CA TYR A 75 0.86 7.06 16.63
C TYR A 75 -0.51 6.59 16.16
N GLY A 76 -0.89 6.97 14.94
CA GLY A 76 -2.18 6.67 14.31
C GLY A 76 -2.30 5.28 13.67
N GLY A 77 -1.32 4.42 13.90
CA GLY A 77 -1.37 3.00 13.54
C GLY A 77 -1.37 2.71 12.04
N PRO A 78 -1.94 1.57 11.60
CA PRO A 78 -1.80 1.09 10.22
C PRO A 78 -2.21 2.08 9.14
N ARG A 79 -3.28 2.87 9.33
CA ARG A 79 -3.70 3.86 8.34
C ARG A 79 -2.68 4.97 8.17
N GLN A 80 -2.16 5.52 9.28
CA GLN A 80 -1.09 6.51 9.24
C GLN A 80 0.19 5.91 8.64
N TRP A 81 0.53 4.70 9.04
CA TRP A 81 1.72 3.99 8.57
C TRP A 81 1.73 3.83 7.05
N TRP A 82 0.61 3.37 6.47
CA TRP A 82 0.49 3.25 5.03
C TRP A 82 0.42 4.61 4.33
N ALA A 83 -0.22 5.63 4.92
CA ALA A 83 -0.19 6.99 4.38
C ALA A 83 1.25 7.52 4.24
N GLU A 84 2.09 7.30 5.25
CA GLU A 84 3.50 7.72 5.25
C GLU A 84 4.30 6.97 4.17
N VAL A 85 4.07 5.67 3.99
CA VAL A 85 4.71 4.89 2.90
C VAL A 85 4.28 5.37 1.53
N ILE A 86 2.98 5.59 1.31
CA ILE A 86 2.44 6.08 0.05
C ILE A 86 3.05 7.44 -0.28
N ARG A 87 2.96 8.39 0.65
CA ARG A 87 3.48 9.75 0.49
C ARG A 87 4.98 9.76 0.21
N GLY A 88 5.75 9.08 1.06
CA GLY A 88 7.20 9.02 0.91
C GLY A 88 7.65 8.39 -0.41
N SER A 89 6.86 7.47 -0.98
CA SER A 89 7.15 6.88 -2.29
C SER A 89 7.05 7.92 -3.40
N PHE A 90 5.99 8.74 -3.43
CA PHE A 90 5.85 9.81 -4.42
C PHE A 90 6.88 10.93 -4.23
N GLU A 91 7.10 11.37 -2.99
CA GLU A 91 8.11 12.38 -2.66
C GLU A 91 9.49 11.96 -3.15
N ARG A 92 9.85 10.69 -2.93
CA ARG A 92 11.13 10.15 -3.37
C ARG A 92 11.28 10.18 -4.89
N VAL A 93 10.26 9.73 -5.64
CA VAL A 93 10.30 9.76 -7.12
C VAL A 93 10.47 11.18 -7.65
N LEU A 94 9.74 12.14 -7.06
CA LEU A 94 9.79 13.55 -7.49
C LEU A 94 11.13 14.20 -7.11
N ALA A 95 11.66 13.92 -5.92
CA ALA A 95 12.96 14.42 -5.48
C ALA A 95 14.12 13.89 -6.36
N GLU A 96 14.06 12.63 -6.78
CA GLU A 96 15.04 12.04 -7.71
C GLU A 96 14.96 12.66 -9.12
N ALA A 97 13.79 13.16 -9.53
CA ALA A 97 13.59 13.79 -10.84
C ALA A 97 14.01 15.27 -10.88
N SER A 98 14.06 15.95 -9.73
CA SER A 98 14.40 17.37 -9.64
C SER A 98 15.21 17.63 -8.36
N PRO A 99 16.52 17.29 -8.35
CA PRO A 99 17.36 17.35 -7.16
C PRO A 99 17.52 18.76 -6.56
N THR A 100 17.25 19.80 -7.36
CA THR A 100 17.32 21.23 -7.01
C THR A 100 16.06 21.75 -6.32
N LYS A 101 14.95 21.01 -6.36
CA LYS A 101 13.67 21.34 -5.69
C LYS A 101 13.39 20.45 -4.46
N ARG A 102 14.45 19.96 -3.80
CA ARG A 102 14.36 19.18 -2.57
C ARG A 102 13.74 20.04 -1.45
N GLY A 103 12.42 20.01 -1.33
CA GLY A 103 11.68 20.72 -0.28
C GLY A 103 10.30 21.26 -0.69
N GLU A 104 10.02 21.44 -1.99
CA GLU A 104 8.75 22.03 -2.47
C GLU A 104 7.74 21.02 -3.01
N VAL A 105 8.04 19.72 -2.93
CA VAL A 105 7.17 18.69 -3.49
C VAL A 105 6.03 18.40 -2.53
N HIS A 106 4.87 19.02 -2.79
CA HIS A 106 3.64 18.71 -2.08
C HIS A 106 2.90 17.55 -2.75
N ILE A 107 2.71 16.44 -2.02
CA ILE A 107 1.84 15.34 -2.45
C ILE A 107 0.41 15.63 -1.99
N PRO A 108 -0.58 15.70 -2.89
CA PRO A 108 -1.96 15.95 -2.51
C PRO A 108 -2.48 14.90 -1.52
N ASP A 109 -3.08 15.34 -0.43
CA ASP A 109 -3.65 14.42 0.57
C ASP A 109 -4.75 13.54 -0.02
N GLY A 110 -5.53 14.07 -0.96
CA GLY A 110 -6.54 13.30 -1.69
C GLY A 110 -5.97 12.09 -2.45
N LEU A 111 -4.75 12.18 -2.98
CA LEU A 111 -4.09 11.05 -3.64
C LEU A 111 -3.77 9.94 -2.63
N VAL A 112 -3.25 10.33 -1.47
CA VAL A 112 -2.91 9.39 -0.40
C VAL A 112 -4.18 8.70 0.12
N GLN A 113 -5.25 9.46 0.38
CA GLN A 113 -6.53 8.90 0.81
C GLN A 113 -7.15 7.99 -0.24
N SER A 114 -7.15 8.40 -1.52
CA SER A 114 -7.68 7.57 -2.61
C SER A 114 -6.96 6.22 -2.72
N LEU A 115 -5.64 6.18 -2.55
CA LEU A 115 -4.89 4.93 -2.54
C LEU A 115 -5.17 4.08 -1.29
N LEU A 116 -5.26 4.70 -0.11
CA LEU A 116 -5.64 4.00 1.11
C LEU A 116 -7.01 3.33 0.97
N ASP A 117 -8.01 4.06 0.45
CA ASP A 117 -9.37 3.55 0.32
C ASP A 117 -9.48 2.48 -0.77
N ARG A 118 -8.71 2.63 -1.87
CA ARG A 118 -8.59 1.61 -2.92
C ARG A 118 -8.07 0.29 -2.35
N PHE A 119 -6.97 0.33 -1.59
CA PHE A 119 -6.36 -0.86 -0.98
C PHE A 119 -7.00 -1.28 0.35
N ALA A 120 -8.06 -0.60 0.78
CA ALA A 120 -8.93 -1.04 1.87
C ALA A 120 -10.23 -1.69 1.36
N SER A 121 -10.40 -1.80 0.03
CA SER A 121 -11.66 -2.23 -0.57
C SER A 121 -11.47 -3.16 -1.77
N ARG A 122 -12.59 -3.62 -2.34
CA ARG A 122 -12.64 -4.44 -3.56
C ARG A 122 -12.10 -3.74 -4.80
N GLU A 123 -11.85 -2.44 -4.73
CA GLU A 123 -11.28 -1.69 -5.86
C GLU A 123 -9.85 -2.14 -6.14
N GLY A 124 -9.04 -2.37 -5.10
CA GLY A 124 -7.65 -2.81 -5.24
C GLY A 124 -7.48 -4.30 -5.56
N TYR A 125 -8.47 -5.13 -5.26
CA TYR A 125 -8.33 -6.60 -5.23
C TYR A 125 -9.44 -7.37 -5.95
N ALA A 126 -9.09 -8.54 -6.48
CA ALA A 126 -10.00 -9.55 -7.02
C ALA A 126 -9.81 -10.87 -6.28
N LEU A 127 -10.85 -11.71 -6.25
CA LEU A 127 -10.76 -13.09 -5.78
C LEU A 127 -10.12 -13.96 -6.87
N TYR A 128 -9.43 -15.03 -6.47
CA TYR A 128 -9.13 -16.11 -7.40
C TYR A 128 -10.43 -16.80 -7.85
N GLU A 129 -10.46 -17.33 -9.08
CA GLU A 129 -11.67 -17.95 -9.66
C GLU A 129 -12.19 -19.12 -8.81
N ASP A 130 -11.29 -19.87 -8.20
CA ASP A 130 -11.57 -21.04 -7.35
C ASP A 130 -11.86 -20.68 -5.88
N ALA A 131 -11.59 -19.45 -5.44
CA ALA A 131 -11.85 -19.03 -4.06
C ALA A 131 -13.34 -18.98 -3.73
N GLY A 132 -14.20 -18.73 -4.72
CA GLY A 132 -15.67 -18.69 -4.56
C GLY A 132 -16.31 -20.07 -4.30
N VAL A 133 -15.54 -21.16 -4.38
CA VAL A 133 -16.04 -22.51 -4.05
C VAL A 133 -16.15 -22.71 -2.53
N PHE A 134 -15.46 -21.89 -1.73
CA PHE A 134 -15.38 -22.00 -0.27
C PHE A 134 -16.21 -20.98 0.51
N PHE A 135 -16.71 -19.92 -0.14
CA PHE A 135 -17.41 -18.79 0.49
C PHE A 135 -18.67 -18.41 -0.28
#